data_AF-A0A9E1XP96-F1
#
_entry.id   AF-A0A9E1XP96-F1
#
_cell.length_a   1.000
_cell.length_b   1.000
_cell.length_c   1.000
_cell.angle_alpha   90.00
_cell.angle_beta   90.00
_cell.angle_gamma   90.00
#
_symmetry.space_group_name_H-M   'P 1'
#
loop_
_entity.id
_entity.type
_entity.pdbx_description
1 polymer ?
#
loop_
_entity_poly.entity_id
_entity_poly.type
_entity_poly.pdbx_seq_one_letter_code
_entity_poly.pdbx_strand_id
1 'polypeptide(L)'
;MHINGNPENLENIRWWTEARFGMFVHFGLYAVLGRGEWVRFLDQIPRDEYMGLMPQFNPSRFDADEWVGIAQSAGARYITITAKHHDGFCLFDSALTDFKITNTPFGRDLIGELIAACHRHDMRIVLYYSQPDWHHPNFVNRPGAFKEWPEEPPDAEPDWPKYQEFLAGQVRELCTNYGRIDGIWWDGTHRSEADWQGQRLYEMIKAHQPHAVVNDRARYGDFFTPERQIPALPVGVPCECCDSTTVKAWGYQPGSPLRSVPRLLHDFLSVASLGANYLLNVGPLPDGTIATGQQDRLRALGKWLETNGEAVYGSEGCVFAEPIPDVKVTRRGNSLYLHLLRWPESDWLELPCLDSVPTSVRLLGQPGELHARQGGGGPQHKVNGQGQPVTQPSDSGVLQVGPLSGIPPTSLAHTLVLEFASAPVLRLYQRPEQVVPTLELAPDEPTELGIEHARLHGHAVKAQELHVSSVTISPAQSLPMINSGQWALNQTVTWQVRCTHSGRYEIAMRTRIAKGSEGARLAVHAAGHSLAATTEPNRPEDQGLHTTILGSLDLPSGEHELILQPEELLQGHTLGGALRSLVLSPVEGRGGVLRG
;
A
#
# COMPACT_ATOMS: atom_id res chain seq x y z
N MET A 1 -2.73 12.26 3.55
CA MET A 1 -2.28 11.05 4.27
C MET A 1 -0.82 11.26 4.65
N HIS A 2 -0.43 11.03 5.90
CA HIS A 2 0.94 11.22 6.39
C HIS A 2 1.55 9.89 6.82
N ILE A 3 2.76 9.58 6.34
CA ILE A 3 3.59 8.49 6.85
C ILE A 3 4.74 9.08 7.65
N ASN A 4 4.84 8.73 8.92
CA ASN A 4 5.89 9.25 9.79
C ASN A 4 7.22 8.50 9.56
N GLY A 5 8.06 9.07 8.68
CA GLY A 5 9.39 8.56 8.37
C GLY A 5 10.51 9.00 9.34
N ASN A 6 10.19 9.48 10.55
CA ASN A 6 11.21 9.87 11.52
C ASN A 6 12.17 8.68 11.80
N PRO A 7 13.50 8.84 11.67
CA PRO A 7 14.48 7.79 11.92
C PRO A 7 14.34 7.08 13.27
N GLU A 8 14.00 7.80 14.34
CA GLU A 8 13.77 7.21 15.66
C GLU A 8 12.54 6.30 15.66
N ASN A 9 11.47 6.71 14.97
CA ASN A 9 10.27 5.88 14.80
C ASN A 9 10.56 4.65 13.93
N LEU A 10 11.36 4.80 12.86
CA LEU A 10 11.78 3.68 12.01
C LEU A 10 12.58 2.62 12.78
N GLU A 11 13.44 3.02 13.71
CA GLU A 11 14.14 2.08 14.59
C GLU A 11 13.18 1.41 15.58
N ASN A 12 12.24 2.16 16.17
CA ASN A 12 11.25 1.61 17.09
C ASN A 12 10.35 0.54 16.45
N ILE A 13 10.08 0.66 15.14
CA ILE A 13 9.25 -0.29 14.38
C ILE A 13 10.08 -1.32 13.60
N ARG A 14 11.40 -1.36 13.78
CA ARG A 14 12.29 -2.27 13.04
C ARG A 14 11.92 -3.75 13.20
N TRP A 15 11.42 -4.13 14.37
CA TRP A 15 10.92 -5.48 14.60
C TRP A 15 9.88 -5.90 13.55
N TRP A 16 9.04 -4.95 13.10
CA TRP A 16 7.96 -5.19 12.17
C TRP A 16 8.49 -5.32 10.74
N THR A 17 9.44 -4.48 10.33
CA THR A 17 10.07 -4.65 9.01
C THR A 17 10.87 -5.96 8.95
N GLU A 18 11.48 -6.41 10.04
CA GLU A 18 12.19 -7.70 10.05
C GLU A 18 11.24 -8.93 10.09
N ALA A 19 10.00 -8.74 10.55
CA ALA A 19 9.01 -9.80 10.75
C ALA A 19 8.51 -10.45 9.46
N ARG A 20 8.25 -9.65 8.41
CA ARG A 20 7.85 -10.06 7.03
C ARG A 20 6.55 -10.86 6.89
N PHE A 21 6.10 -11.59 7.90
CA PHE A 21 4.92 -12.43 7.84
C PHE A 21 4.12 -12.40 9.15
N GLY A 22 2.82 -12.12 9.04
CA GLY A 22 1.86 -12.13 10.13
C GLY A 22 0.63 -12.98 9.83
N MET A 23 -0.06 -13.41 10.88
CA MET A 23 -1.37 -14.06 10.79
C MET A 23 -2.47 -13.04 11.13
N PHE A 24 -3.44 -12.86 10.23
CA PHE A 24 -4.64 -12.06 10.51
C PHE A 24 -5.77 -12.97 10.97
N VAL A 25 -6.62 -12.48 11.87
CA VAL A 25 -7.82 -13.16 12.31
C VAL A 25 -9.00 -12.20 12.25
N HIS A 26 -10.01 -12.55 11.46
CA HIS A 26 -11.32 -11.90 11.47
C HIS A 26 -12.32 -12.75 12.22
N PHE A 27 -12.60 -12.36 13.45
CA PHE A 27 -13.56 -13.01 14.33
C PHE A 27 -14.51 -11.99 14.95
N GLY A 28 -15.75 -12.39 15.20
CA GLY A 28 -16.80 -11.48 15.66
C GLY A 28 -18.18 -12.11 15.60
N LEU A 29 -19.19 -11.33 15.96
CA LEU A 29 -20.57 -11.79 16.06
C LEU A 29 -21.10 -12.36 14.74
N TYR A 30 -20.65 -11.81 13.61
CA TYR A 30 -20.94 -12.30 12.25
C TYR A 30 -20.56 -13.77 12.02
N ALA A 31 -19.64 -14.35 12.80
CA ALA A 31 -19.28 -15.75 12.69
C ALA A 31 -20.51 -16.65 12.91
N VAL A 32 -21.40 -16.29 13.85
CA VAL A 32 -22.65 -17.04 14.15
C VAL A 32 -23.49 -17.26 12.90
N LEU A 33 -23.58 -16.26 12.04
CA LEU A 33 -24.36 -16.34 10.80
C LEU A 33 -23.63 -17.10 9.69
N GLY A 34 -22.29 -17.15 9.72
CA GLY A 34 -21.48 -17.85 8.74
C GLY A 34 -21.63 -17.29 7.32
N ARG A 35 -21.87 -15.99 7.15
CA ARG A 35 -22.01 -15.36 5.83
C ARG A 35 -20.99 -14.25 5.58
N GLY A 36 -19.84 -14.31 6.26
CA GLY A 36 -18.80 -13.30 6.20
C GLY A 36 -19.08 -12.08 7.09
N GLU A 37 -18.07 -11.25 7.26
CA GLU A 37 -18.04 -10.11 8.18
C GLU A 37 -18.97 -8.94 7.77
N TRP A 38 -19.38 -8.93 6.50
CA TRP A 38 -20.28 -7.92 5.94
C TRP A 38 -21.76 -8.29 5.97
N VAL A 39 -22.11 -9.46 6.51
CA VAL A 39 -23.47 -10.00 6.48
C VAL A 39 -24.53 -9.02 6.97
N ARG A 40 -24.23 -8.25 8.04
CA ARG A 40 -25.18 -7.25 8.55
C ARG A 40 -25.56 -6.26 7.46
N PHE A 41 -24.57 -5.69 6.78
CA PHE A 41 -24.77 -4.72 5.70
C PHE A 41 -25.39 -5.35 4.44
N LEU A 42 -24.86 -6.49 3.99
CA LEU A 42 -25.29 -7.12 2.74
C LEU A 42 -26.74 -7.61 2.80
N ASP A 43 -27.14 -8.16 3.94
CA ASP A 43 -28.49 -8.67 4.17
C ASP A 43 -29.42 -7.59 4.79
N GLN A 44 -28.91 -6.37 5.01
CA GLN A 44 -29.63 -5.24 5.63
C GLN A 44 -30.27 -5.60 6.97
N ILE A 45 -29.57 -6.38 7.79
CA ILE A 45 -30.08 -6.84 9.09
C ILE A 45 -30.22 -5.64 10.03
N PRO A 46 -31.42 -5.34 10.57
CA PRO A 46 -31.63 -4.27 11.53
C PRO A 46 -30.70 -4.39 12.74
N ARG A 47 -30.29 -3.24 13.30
CA ARG A 47 -29.36 -3.19 14.44
C ARG A 47 -29.81 -4.11 15.58
N ASP A 48 -31.05 -3.97 16.04
CA ASP A 48 -31.53 -4.68 17.22
C ASP A 48 -31.68 -6.18 16.96
N GLU A 49 -32.04 -6.59 15.72
CA GLU A 49 -32.04 -7.99 15.31
C GLU A 49 -30.62 -8.58 15.34
N TYR A 50 -29.63 -7.84 14.82
CA TYR A 50 -28.23 -8.26 14.82
C TYR A 50 -27.67 -8.37 16.25
N MET A 51 -28.02 -7.44 17.15
CA MET A 51 -27.67 -7.52 18.57
C MET A 51 -28.27 -8.76 19.24
N GLY A 52 -29.43 -9.23 18.76
CA GLY A 52 -30.06 -10.49 19.19
C GLY A 52 -29.21 -11.76 18.96
N LEU A 53 -28.06 -11.65 18.28
CA LEU A 53 -27.09 -12.74 18.13
C LEU A 53 -26.19 -12.93 19.36
N MET A 54 -26.05 -11.92 20.24
CA MET A 54 -25.15 -12.01 21.42
C MET A 54 -25.40 -13.25 22.29
N PRO A 55 -26.66 -13.65 22.59
CA PRO A 55 -26.94 -14.87 23.37
C PRO A 55 -26.52 -16.17 22.66
N GLN A 56 -26.25 -16.14 21.35
CA GLN A 56 -25.81 -17.29 20.56
C GLN A 56 -24.29 -17.35 20.42
N PHE A 57 -23.58 -16.25 20.68
CA PHE A 57 -22.13 -16.17 20.52
C PHE A 57 -21.40 -16.72 21.75
N ASN A 58 -21.01 -17.99 21.65
CA ASN A 58 -20.27 -18.70 22.67
C ASN A 58 -19.11 -19.50 22.05
N PRO A 59 -17.92 -18.88 21.87
CA PRO A 59 -16.71 -19.58 21.43
C PRO A 59 -16.15 -20.53 22.50
N SER A 60 -16.94 -21.53 22.88
CA SER A 60 -16.67 -22.48 23.96
C SER A 60 -15.40 -23.32 23.78
N ARG A 61 -14.85 -23.38 22.55
CA ARG A 61 -13.63 -24.09 22.19
C ARG A 61 -12.47 -23.15 21.85
N PHE A 62 -12.61 -21.85 22.13
CA PHE A 62 -11.50 -20.91 22.00
C PHE A 62 -10.40 -21.21 23.02
N ASP A 63 -9.20 -21.38 22.50
CA ASP A 63 -7.95 -21.48 23.24
C ASP A 63 -6.93 -20.50 22.61
N ALA A 64 -6.49 -19.54 23.40
CA ALA A 64 -5.54 -18.53 22.97
C ALA A 64 -4.15 -19.12 22.65
N ASP A 65 -3.70 -20.12 23.41
CA ASP A 65 -2.43 -20.80 23.16
C ASP A 65 -2.49 -21.64 21.87
N GLU A 66 -3.66 -22.21 21.54
CA GLU A 66 -3.86 -22.90 20.25
C GLU A 66 -3.71 -21.93 19.06
N TRP A 67 -4.32 -20.74 19.14
CA TRP A 67 -4.21 -19.74 18.08
C TRP A 67 -2.76 -19.26 17.90
N VAL A 68 -2.04 -19.02 19.01
CA VAL A 68 -0.61 -18.66 18.95
C VAL A 68 0.23 -19.80 18.37
N GLY A 69 -0.05 -21.04 18.76
CA GLY A 69 0.61 -22.22 18.21
C GLY A 69 0.39 -22.39 16.70
N ILE A 70 -0.82 -22.09 16.21
CA ILE A 70 -1.11 -22.08 14.76
C ILE A 70 -0.25 -21.01 14.08
N ALA A 71 -0.19 -19.78 14.60
CA ALA A 71 0.63 -18.71 14.05
C ALA A 71 2.13 -19.08 14.01
N GLN A 72 2.67 -19.61 15.11
CA GLN A 72 4.06 -20.07 15.17
C GLN A 72 4.34 -21.19 14.16
N SER A 73 3.44 -22.17 14.04
CA SER A 73 3.55 -23.26 13.06
C SER A 73 3.48 -22.78 11.60
N ALA A 74 2.90 -21.60 11.37
CA ALA A 74 2.90 -20.94 10.07
C ALA A 74 4.22 -20.22 9.75
N GLY A 75 5.07 -20.01 10.76
CA GLY A 75 6.20 -19.08 10.69
C GLY A 75 5.79 -17.61 10.86
N ALA A 76 4.57 -17.30 11.28
CA ALA A 76 4.20 -15.91 11.56
C ALA A 76 5.06 -15.36 12.71
N ARG A 77 5.33 -14.05 12.68
CA ARG A 77 6.07 -13.32 13.71
C ARG A 77 5.18 -12.39 14.54
N TYR A 78 3.95 -12.19 14.08
CA TYR A 78 2.93 -11.43 14.78
C TYR A 78 1.53 -11.94 14.41
N ILE A 79 0.57 -11.67 15.30
CA ILE A 79 -0.86 -11.86 15.06
C ILE A 79 -1.54 -10.50 14.98
N THR A 80 -2.38 -10.30 13.97
CA THR A 80 -3.35 -9.21 13.90
C THR A 80 -4.75 -9.77 14.15
N ILE A 81 -5.53 -9.21 15.08
CA ILE A 81 -6.89 -9.69 15.43
C ILE A 81 -7.89 -8.54 15.44
N THR A 82 -9.10 -8.76 14.92
CA THR A 82 -10.22 -7.83 15.02
C THR A 82 -10.67 -7.62 16.48
N ALA A 83 -10.12 -6.62 17.16
CA ALA A 83 -10.61 -6.22 18.49
C ALA A 83 -12.04 -5.66 18.39
N LYS A 84 -12.32 -4.94 17.30
CA LYS A 84 -13.67 -4.50 16.89
C LYS A 84 -13.76 -4.40 15.37
N HIS A 85 -14.80 -4.98 14.77
CA HIS A 85 -15.09 -4.83 13.34
C HIS A 85 -16.20 -3.77 13.12
N HIS A 86 -16.61 -3.53 11.86
CA HIS A 86 -17.60 -2.51 11.52
C HIS A 86 -18.99 -2.72 12.15
N ASP A 87 -19.30 -3.95 12.58
CA ASP A 87 -20.54 -4.23 13.31
C ASP A 87 -20.58 -3.56 14.69
N GLY A 88 -19.43 -3.11 15.20
CA GLY A 88 -19.27 -2.46 16.50
C GLY A 88 -19.06 -3.41 17.66
N PHE A 89 -19.06 -4.73 17.43
CA PHE A 89 -18.96 -5.71 18.50
C PHE A 89 -17.52 -5.82 19.02
N CYS A 90 -17.33 -5.54 20.31
CA CYS A 90 -16.00 -5.57 20.92
C CYS A 90 -15.65 -6.99 21.39
N LEU A 91 -14.51 -7.53 20.94
CA LEU A 91 -13.93 -8.78 21.46
C LEU A 91 -13.13 -8.60 22.76
N PHE A 92 -13.20 -7.42 23.37
CA PHE A 92 -12.51 -7.03 24.59
C PHE A 92 -13.50 -6.41 25.59
N ASP A 93 -13.13 -6.35 26.86
CA ASP A 93 -13.99 -5.80 27.92
C ASP A 93 -13.92 -4.26 27.96
N SER A 94 -14.59 -3.59 27.03
CA SER A 94 -14.69 -2.13 27.01
C SER A 94 -15.68 -1.62 28.08
N ALA A 95 -15.31 -0.57 28.82
CA ALA A 95 -16.22 0.11 29.74
C ALA A 95 -17.19 1.08 29.03
N LEU A 96 -17.00 1.31 27.74
CA LEU A 96 -17.73 2.34 26.98
C LEU A 96 -18.94 1.80 26.19
N THR A 97 -19.15 0.48 26.18
CA THR A 97 -20.28 -0.15 25.49
C THR A 97 -20.65 -1.49 26.12
N ASP A 98 -21.95 -1.82 26.10
CA ASP A 98 -22.45 -3.14 26.46
C ASP A 98 -22.44 -4.13 25.29
N PHE A 99 -22.16 -3.66 24.07
CA PHE A 99 -22.06 -4.49 22.87
C PHE A 99 -20.66 -5.12 22.75
N LYS A 100 -20.38 -6.05 23.67
CA LYS A 100 -19.06 -6.66 23.87
C LYS A 100 -19.15 -8.14 24.26
N ILE A 101 -18.05 -8.86 24.07
CA ILE A 101 -17.97 -10.31 24.27
C ILE A 101 -18.18 -10.77 25.71
N THR A 102 -17.79 -9.97 26.72
CA THR A 102 -17.99 -10.30 28.13
C THR A 102 -19.47 -10.32 28.53
N ASN A 103 -20.34 -9.72 27.71
CA ASN A 103 -21.79 -9.73 27.87
C ASN A 103 -22.49 -10.86 27.07
N THR A 104 -21.75 -11.87 26.58
CA THR A 104 -22.31 -13.09 25.96
C THR A 104 -22.15 -14.30 26.88
N PRO A 105 -22.73 -15.48 26.56
CA PRO A 105 -22.52 -16.69 27.36
C PRO A 105 -21.05 -17.14 27.47
N PHE A 106 -20.14 -16.59 26.65
CA PHE A 106 -18.72 -16.82 26.77
C PHE A 106 -18.11 -16.21 28.04
N GLY A 107 -18.58 -15.01 28.43
CA GLY A 107 -18.23 -14.33 29.68
C GLY A 107 -16.75 -13.99 29.88
N ARG A 108 -15.90 -14.19 28.87
CA ARG A 108 -14.44 -14.08 28.91
C ARG A 108 -13.95 -12.95 27.98
N ASP A 109 -12.84 -12.34 28.37
CA ASP A 109 -12.16 -11.30 27.57
C ASP A 109 -11.17 -11.95 26.59
N LEU A 110 -11.62 -12.15 25.35
CA LEU A 110 -10.86 -12.85 24.30
C LEU A 110 -9.56 -12.12 23.94
N ILE A 111 -9.59 -10.80 23.80
CA ILE A 111 -8.40 -10.01 23.47
C ILE A 111 -7.41 -10.03 24.62
N GLY A 112 -7.86 -9.89 25.87
CA GLY A 112 -7.01 -10.03 27.05
C GLY A 112 -6.31 -11.40 27.13
N GLU A 113 -7.06 -12.47 26.91
CA GLU A 113 -6.51 -13.83 26.90
C GLU A 113 -5.50 -14.07 25.77
N LEU A 114 -5.78 -13.54 24.56
CA LEU A 114 -4.89 -13.67 23.41
C LEU A 114 -3.60 -12.86 23.58
N ILE A 115 -3.67 -11.64 24.12
CA ILE A 115 -2.48 -10.84 24.44
C ILE A 115 -1.62 -11.57 25.47
N ALA A 116 -2.23 -12.12 26.52
CA ALA A 116 -1.50 -12.89 27.53
C ALA A 116 -0.83 -14.14 26.94
N ALA A 117 -1.49 -14.85 26.02
CA ALA A 117 -0.88 -15.98 25.31
C ALA A 117 0.28 -15.54 24.42
N CYS A 118 0.10 -14.44 23.67
CA CYS A 118 1.16 -13.86 22.85
C CYS A 118 2.42 -13.55 23.68
N HIS A 119 2.27 -12.94 24.86
CA HIS A 119 3.41 -12.68 25.76
C HIS A 119 4.07 -13.96 26.29
N ARG A 120 3.29 -15.01 26.61
CA ARG A 120 3.86 -16.31 27.06
C ARG A 120 4.73 -16.97 25.99
N HIS A 121 4.39 -16.75 24.72
CA HIS A 121 4.99 -17.43 23.57
C HIS A 121 5.92 -16.55 22.72
N ASP A 122 6.26 -15.36 23.23
CA ASP A 122 7.06 -14.34 22.52
C ASP A 122 6.51 -14.02 21.11
N MET A 123 5.19 -13.98 20.99
CA MET A 123 4.48 -13.60 19.79
C MET A 123 4.08 -12.12 19.89
N ARG A 124 4.33 -11.37 18.83
CA ARG A 124 3.91 -9.97 18.72
C ARG A 124 2.41 -9.88 18.42
N ILE A 125 1.74 -8.85 18.91
CA ILE A 125 0.29 -8.69 18.71
C ILE A 125 -0.11 -7.29 18.25
N VAL A 126 -0.84 -7.23 17.14
CA VAL A 126 -1.43 -6.03 16.56
C VAL A 126 -2.95 -6.14 16.67
N LEU A 127 -3.61 -5.06 17.08
CA LEU A 127 -5.07 -5.05 17.20
C LEU A 127 -5.68 -4.34 16.00
N TYR A 128 -6.43 -5.05 15.19
CA TYR A 128 -7.31 -4.43 14.22
C TYR A 128 -8.45 -3.72 14.94
N TYR A 129 -8.72 -2.50 14.50
CA TYR A 129 -9.82 -1.70 15.03
C TYR A 129 -10.54 -0.96 13.91
N SER A 130 -11.84 -1.24 13.78
CA SER A 130 -12.72 -0.54 12.85
C SER A 130 -13.08 0.86 13.34
N GLN A 131 -12.75 1.89 12.56
CA GLN A 131 -13.19 3.26 12.79
C GLN A 131 -14.68 3.49 12.43
N PRO A 132 -15.25 2.83 11.39
CA PRO A 132 -16.70 2.74 11.21
C PRO A 132 -17.35 1.89 12.30
N ASP A 133 -18.54 2.25 12.73
CA ASP A 133 -19.27 1.50 13.75
C ASP A 133 -20.78 1.59 13.48
N TRP A 134 -21.36 0.52 12.94
CA TRP A 134 -22.77 0.52 12.59
C TRP A 134 -23.71 0.24 13.76
N HIS A 135 -23.16 0.03 14.97
CA HIS A 135 -23.93 -0.10 16.19
C HIS A 135 -24.07 1.24 16.90
N HIS A 136 -23.00 2.03 16.96
CA HIS A 136 -22.92 3.21 17.81
C HIS A 136 -23.87 4.35 17.33
N PRO A 137 -24.77 4.86 18.18
CA PRO A 137 -25.79 5.85 17.77
C PRO A 137 -25.21 7.19 17.31
N ASN A 138 -24.02 7.55 17.79
CA ASN A 138 -23.34 8.79 17.40
C ASN A 138 -22.57 8.68 16.05
N PHE A 139 -22.49 7.49 15.45
CA PHE A 139 -21.85 7.31 14.15
C PHE A 139 -22.83 7.60 13.02
N VAL A 140 -22.43 8.39 12.03
CA VAL A 140 -23.30 8.78 10.90
C VAL A 140 -23.37 7.64 9.87
N ASN A 141 -24.53 6.99 9.73
CA ASN A 141 -24.79 5.97 8.68
C ASN A 141 -25.64 6.51 7.49
N ARG A 142 -25.51 7.81 7.17
CA ARG A 142 -26.23 8.52 6.08
C ARG A 142 -25.36 8.73 4.82
N PRO A 143 -25.87 9.30 3.71
CA PRO A 143 -25.08 9.52 2.50
C PRO A 143 -23.71 10.17 2.79
N GLY A 144 -22.64 9.55 2.29
CA GLY A 144 -21.24 9.86 2.63
C GLY A 144 -20.60 8.94 3.69
N ALA A 145 -21.36 7.99 4.27
CA ALA A 145 -20.84 7.00 5.23
C ALA A 145 -20.18 5.78 4.55
N PHE A 146 -19.36 5.04 5.29
CA PHE A 146 -18.79 3.78 4.80
C PHE A 146 -19.87 2.71 4.73
N LYS A 147 -20.30 2.42 3.50
CA LYS A 147 -21.41 1.49 3.21
C LYS A 147 -22.72 2.02 3.81
N GLU A 148 -23.25 3.01 3.10
CA GLU A 148 -24.47 3.77 3.42
C GLU A 148 -25.67 2.84 3.67
N TRP A 149 -26.36 3.07 4.78
CA TRP A 149 -27.56 2.32 5.12
C TRP A 149 -28.78 2.99 4.51
N PRO A 150 -29.68 2.23 3.85
CA PRO A 150 -30.84 2.81 3.19
C PRO A 150 -31.87 3.38 4.18
N GLU A 151 -31.92 2.84 5.41
CA GLU A 151 -32.95 3.15 6.41
C GLU A 151 -32.31 3.27 7.80
N GLU A 152 -31.58 4.35 8.06
CA GLU A 152 -31.30 4.74 9.44
C GLU A 152 -32.61 5.24 10.08
N PRO A 153 -32.89 4.98 11.38
CA PRO A 153 -34.10 5.48 12.04
C PRO A 153 -34.26 6.99 11.79
N PRO A 154 -35.46 7.46 11.37
CA PRO A 154 -35.68 8.88 11.03
C PRO A 154 -35.38 9.85 12.19
N ASP A 155 -35.38 9.35 13.42
CA ASP A 155 -35.12 10.05 14.67
C ASP A 155 -33.68 9.89 15.19
N ALA A 156 -32.77 9.27 14.42
CA ALA A 156 -31.36 9.20 14.78
C ALA A 156 -30.73 10.60 14.72
N GLU A 157 -30.08 11.01 15.81
CA GLU A 157 -29.36 12.28 15.96
C GLU A 157 -27.86 12.00 16.21
N PRO A 158 -27.10 11.58 15.18
CA PRO A 158 -25.69 11.22 15.36
C PRO A 158 -24.84 12.44 15.74
N ASP A 159 -23.96 12.26 16.72
CA ASP A 159 -23.07 13.31 17.24
C ASP A 159 -21.60 12.94 17.01
N TRP A 160 -21.04 13.45 15.91
CA TRP A 160 -19.69 13.07 15.48
C TRP A 160 -18.58 13.35 16.51
N PRO A 161 -18.51 14.54 17.15
CA PRO A 161 -17.55 14.77 18.23
C PRO A 161 -17.65 13.75 19.38
N LYS A 162 -18.86 13.38 19.82
CA LYS A 162 -19.01 12.33 20.84
C LYS A 162 -18.54 10.97 20.34
N TYR A 163 -18.75 10.65 19.06
CA TYR A 163 -18.21 9.41 18.48
C TYR A 163 -16.68 9.41 18.44
N GLN A 164 -16.05 10.53 18.09
CA GLN A 164 -14.59 10.67 18.10
C GLN A 164 -14.01 10.46 19.51
N GLU A 165 -14.66 10.97 20.56
CA GLU A 165 -14.24 10.72 21.95
C GLU A 165 -14.45 9.27 22.36
N PHE A 166 -15.55 8.62 21.94
CA PHE A 166 -15.76 7.18 22.15
C PHE A 166 -14.65 6.35 21.48
N LEU A 167 -14.34 6.64 20.22
CA LEU A 167 -13.25 6.02 19.46
C LEU A 167 -11.91 6.17 20.18
N ALA A 168 -11.54 7.40 20.55
CA ALA A 168 -10.30 7.67 21.26
C ALA A 168 -10.27 6.99 22.64
N GLY A 169 -11.42 6.92 23.33
CA GLY A 169 -11.58 6.22 24.60
C GLY A 169 -11.30 4.73 24.50
N GLN A 170 -11.92 4.01 23.55
CA GLN A 170 -11.69 2.56 23.36
C GLN A 170 -10.24 2.26 22.99
N VAL A 171 -9.63 3.09 22.14
CA VAL A 171 -8.23 2.93 21.75
C VAL A 171 -7.31 3.16 22.95
N ARG A 172 -7.63 4.13 23.82
CA ARG A 172 -6.91 4.32 25.09
C ARG A 172 -7.05 3.11 26.01
N GLU A 173 -8.23 2.50 26.14
CA GLU A 173 -8.42 1.27 26.91
C GLU A 173 -7.48 0.17 26.41
N LEU A 174 -7.44 -0.07 25.09
CA LEU A 174 -6.57 -1.08 24.48
C LEU A 174 -5.08 -0.78 24.73
N CYS A 175 -4.65 0.48 24.62
CA CYS A 175 -3.26 0.87 24.81
C CYS A 175 -2.81 0.92 26.28
N THR A 176 -3.72 0.90 27.27
CA THR A 176 -3.36 1.12 28.69
C THR A 176 -3.78 0.00 29.63
N ASN A 177 -4.87 -0.72 29.34
CA ASN A 177 -5.41 -1.75 30.25
C ASN A 177 -4.87 -3.16 29.96
N TYR A 178 -4.32 -3.39 28.76
CA TYR A 178 -3.95 -4.73 28.27
C TYR A 178 -2.44 -4.99 28.28
N GLY A 179 -1.66 -4.11 28.93
CA GLY A 179 -0.20 -4.18 28.93
C GLY A 179 0.39 -3.83 27.57
N ARG A 180 1.39 -4.61 27.12
CA ARG A 180 2.09 -4.32 25.87
C ARG A 180 1.31 -4.83 24.65
N ILE A 181 1.07 -3.95 23.69
CA ILE A 181 0.62 -4.29 22.34
C ILE A 181 1.61 -3.74 21.32
N ASP A 182 1.75 -4.42 20.19
CA ASP A 182 2.75 -4.09 19.17
C ASP A 182 2.17 -3.32 17.98
N GLY A 183 0.87 -3.04 17.94
CA GLY A 183 0.31 -2.20 16.90
C GLY A 183 -1.20 -2.00 16.97
N ILE A 184 -1.66 -0.98 16.25
CA ILE A 184 -3.07 -0.77 15.91
C ILE A 184 -3.20 -0.75 14.39
N TRP A 185 -4.09 -1.59 13.87
CA TRP A 185 -4.41 -1.67 12.45
C TRP A 185 -5.81 -1.07 12.23
N TRP A 186 -5.88 0.17 11.76
CA TRP A 186 -7.16 0.84 11.52
C TRP A 186 -7.89 0.29 10.31
N ASP A 187 -9.20 0.38 10.30
CA ASP A 187 -9.98 0.22 9.07
C ASP A 187 -11.09 1.25 8.92
N GLY A 188 -11.46 1.51 7.67
CA GLY A 188 -12.43 2.53 7.28
C GLY A 188 -11.79 3.79 6.69
N THR A 189 -11.40 3.71 5.42
CA THR A 189 -10.69 4.79 4.73
C THR A 189 -11.58 5.93 4.20
N HIS A 190 -12.90 5.85 4.37
CA HIS A 190 -13.85 6.75 3.70
C HIS A 190 -13.86 8.22 4.14
N ARG A 191 -13.28 8.56 5.29
CA ARG A 191 -13.27 9.94 5.81
C ARG A 191 -11.89 10.59 5.74
N SER A 192 -11.87 11.91 5.94
CA SER A 192 -10.65 12.70 5.99
C SER A 192 -9.81 12.37 7.23
N GLU A 193 -8.55 12.83 7.25
CA GLU A 193 -7.71 12.72 8.44
C GLU A 193 -8.31 13.46 9.64
N ALA A 194 -8.85 14.67 9.43
CA ALA A 194 -9.46 15.49 10.47
C ALA A 194 -10.73 14.85 11.06
N ASP A 195 -11.57 14.24 10.21
CA ASP A 195 -12.74 13.49 10.66
C ASP A 195 -12.33 12.29 11.53
N TRP A 196 -11.22 11.65 11.20
CA TRP A 196 -10.70 10.54 11.97
C TRP A 196 -9.81 10.93 13.14
N GLN A 197 -9.39 12.19 13.21
CA GLN A 197 -8.36 12.66 14.14
C GLN A 197 -7.12 11.77 14.11
N GLY A 198 -6.68 11.37 12.91
CA GLY A 198 -5.63 10.38 12.69
C GLY A 198 -4.34 10.72 13.44
N GLN A 199 -3.90 11.97 13.37
CA GLN A 199 -2.71 12.44 14.09
C GLN A 199 -2.87 12.33 15.60
N ARG A 200 -4.00 12.79 16.17
CA ARG A 200 -4.28 12.72 17.61
C ARG A 200 -4.26 11.26 18.11
N LEU A 201 -4.89 10.36 17.35
CA LEU A 201 -4.93 8.94 17.69
C LEU A 201 -3.54 8.30 17.61
N TYR A 202 -2.79 8.61 16.55
CA TYR A 202 -1.42 8.14 16.38
C TYR A 202 -0.51 8.60 17.53
N GLU A 203 -0.53 9.88 17.88
CA GLU A 203 0.27 10.44 18.98
C GLU A 203 -0.11 9.80 20.33
N MET A 204 -1.40 9.58 20.58
CA MET A 204 -1.87 8.87 21.77
C MET A 204 -1.35 7.42 21.82
N ILE A 205 -1.40 6.70 20.69
CA ILE A 205 -0.86 5.34 20.61
C ILE A 205 0.63 5.34 20.89
N LYS A 206 1.41 6.22 20.24
CA LYS A 206 2.87 6.29 20.43
C LYS A 206 3.27 6.73 21.83
N ALA A 207 2.48 7.58 22.49
CA ALA A 207 2.72 7.99 23.87
C ALA A 207 2.57 6.83 24.86
N HIS A 208 1.63 5.91 24.63
CA HIS A 208 1.41 4.74 25.49
C HIS A 208 2.20 3.50 25.05
N GLN A 209 2.46 3.36 23.76
CA GLN A 209 3.07 2.20 23.11
C GLN A 209 4.06 2.67 22.03
N PRO A 210 5.25 3.19 22.40
CA PRO A 210 6.17 3.84 21.44
C PRO A 210 6.72 2.91 20.35
N HIS A 211 6.68 1.59 20.57
CA HIS A 211 7.11 0.56 19.63
C HIS A 211 5.97 0.04 18.73
N ALA A 212 4.74 0.48 18.99
CA ALA A 212 3.57 -0.01 18.27
C ALA A 212 3.56 0.53 16.83
N VAL A 213 3.25 -0.34 15.87
CA VAL A 213 3.05 0.06 14.47
C VAL A 213 1.61 0.51 14.24
N VAL A 214 1.41 1.54 13.43
CA VAL A 214 0.10 2.06 13.08
C VAL A 214 -0.03 2.13 11.57
N ASN A 215 -1.10 1.58 10.98
CA ASN A 215 -1.28 1.66 9.53
C ASN A 215 -1.80 3.03 9.06
N ASP A 216 -1.87 3.22 7.75
CA ASP A 216 -2.26 4.47 7.09
C ASP A 216 -3.78 4.75 7.05
N ARG A 217 -4.63 3.87 7.60
CA ARG A 217 -6.08 3.90 7.31
C ARG A 217 -6.87 4.96 8.07
N ALA A 218 -6.32 5.48 9.17
CA ALA A 218 -6.77 6.74 9.78
C ALA A 218 -6.21 7.99 9.06
N ARG A 219 -5.61 7.81 7.87
CA ARG A 219 -4.91 8.82 7.06
C ARG A 219 -3.64 9.39 7.71
N TYR A 220 -3.16 8.78 8.79
CA TYR A 220 -1.91 9.08 9.48
C TYR A 220 -1.33 7.78 10.06
N GLY A 221 -0.07 7.42 9.76
CA GLY A 221 0.50 6.15 10.22
C GLY A 221 1.98 5.94 9.88
N ASP A 222 2.44 4.71 10.02
CA ASP A 222 3.81 4.24 9.81
C ASP A 222 3.97 3.45 8.48
N PHE A 223 2.92 2.78 8.00
CA PHE A 223 3.00 1.91 6.83
C PHE A 223 1.69 1.84 6.02
N PHE A 224 1.81 1.49 4.72
CA PHE A 224 0.68 1.34 3.80
C PHE A 224 0.02 -0.03 3.85
N THR A 225 -1.28 -0.10 3.53
CA THR A 225 -2.07 -1.34 3.61
C THR A 225 -2.90 -1.66 2.36
N PRO A 226 -2.29 -2.11 1.26
CA PRO A 226 -3.03 -2.69 0.14
C PRO A 226 -3.70 -4.03 0.50
N GLU A 227 -4.97 -4.16 0.13
CA GLU A 227 -5.77 -5.37 0.35
C GLU A 227 -5.90 -6.20 -0.92
N ARG A 228 -5.69 -7.52 -0.79
CA ARG A 228 -5.92 -8.56 -1.81
C ARG A 228 -5.19 -8.34 -3.14
N GLN A 229 -4.25 -7.41 -3.16
CA GLN A 229 -3.48 -7.00 -4.32
C GLN A 229 -2.08 -6.66 -3.86
N ILE A 230 -1.10 -6.99 -4.70
CA ILE A 230 0.29 -6.59 -4.51
C ILE A 230 0.47 -5.35 -5.39
N PRO A 231 0.62 -4.15 -4.82
CA PRO A 231 0.79 -2.95 -5.60
C PRO A 231 2.16 -2.91 -6.28
N ALA A 232 2.25 -2.16 -7.36
CA ALA A 232 3.53 -1.75 -7.94
C ALA A 232 4.18 -0.68 -7.05
N LEU A 233 4.71 -1.08 -5.90
CA LEU A 233 5.43 -0.20 -4.97
C LEU A 233 6.92 -0.13 -5.31
N PRO A 234 7.57 1.01 -5.05
CA PRO A 234 9.01 1.07 -4.89
C PRO A 234 9.45 0.12 -3.78
N VAL A 235 10.62 -0.47 -3.99
CA VAL A 235 11.26 -1.34 -3.01
C VAL A 235 11.56 -0.55 -1.74
N GLY A 236 11.26 -1.13 -0.58
CA GLY A 236 11.62 -0.58 0.73
C GLY A 236 10.61 0.41 1.33
N VAL A 237 9.51 0.69 0.64
CA VAL A 237 8.39 1.43 1.24
C VAL A 237 7.72 0.56 2.32
N PRO A 238 7.61 1.01 3.59
CA PRO A 238 6.90 0.28 4.63
C PRO A 238 5.46 -0.03 4.22
N CYS A 239 5.16 -1.31 4.05
CA CYS A 239 3.88 -1.77 3.51
C CYS A 239 3.52 -3.15 4.06
N GLU A 240 2.23 -3.38 4.24
CA GLU A 240 1.63 -4.67 4.57
C GLU A 240 0.57 -5.05 3.55
N CYS A 241 0.85 -6.10 2.77
CA CYS A 241 -0.14 -6.66 1.86
C CYS A 241 -0.93 -7.75 2.58
N CYS A 242 -2.23 -7.55 2.75
CA CYS A 242 -3.09 -8.56 3.37
C CYS A 242 -3.90 -9.36 2.36
N ASP A 243 -4.06 -10.66 2.60
CA ASP A 243 -4.93 -11.58 1.86
C ASP A 243 -5.51 -12.64 2.81
N SER A 244 -6.39 -13.51 2.33
CA SER A 244 -7.06 -14.53 3.13
C SER A 244 -6.78 -15.94 2.61
N THR A 245 -6.72 -16.91 3.52
CA THR A 245 -6.67 -18.34 3.17
C THR A 245 -7.91 -18.79 2.39
N THR A 246 -9.02 -18.05 2.50
CA THR A 246 -10.28 -18.28 1.80
C THR A 246 -10.58 -17.19 0.77
N VAL A 247 -11.33 -17.52 -0.29
CA VAL A 247 -11.58 -16.60 -1.41
C VAL A 247 -12.71 -15.59 -1.14
N LYS A 248 -13.80 -15.98 -0.47
CA LYS A 248 -15.04 -15.18 -0.45
C LYS A 248 -15.01 -14.02 0.54
N ALA A 249 -14.64 -14.29 1.80
CA ALA A 249 -14.73 -13.37 2.92
C ALA A 249 -13.46 -13.37 3.77
N TRP A 250 -13.33 -12.37 4.65
CA TRP A 250 -12.32 -12.36 5.71
C TRP A 250 -12.81 -13.16 6.92
N GLY A 251 -14.05 -12.88 7.35
CA GLY A 251 -14.74 -13.63 8.39
C GLY A 251 -15.24 -15.00 7.92
N TYR A 252 -15.69 -15.83 8.86
CA TYR A 252 -16.16 -17.18 8.58
C TYR A 252 -17.32 -17.22 7.58
N GLN A 253 -17.12 -18.02 6.53
CA GLN A 253 -18.14 -18.35 5.53
C GLN A 253 -17.99 -19.82 5.11
N PRO A 254 -18.92 -20.72 5.51
CA PRO A 254 -18.91 -22.13 5.12
C PRO A 254 -18.84 -22.30 3.60
N GLY A 255 -18.09 -23.31 3.16
CA GLY A 255 -17.96 -23.62 1.74
C GLY A 255 -17.23 -22.54 0.91
N SER A 256 -16.56 -21.58 1.54
CA SER A 256 -15.62 -20.72 0.80
C SER A 256 -14.45 -21.56 0.28
N PRO A 257 -14.11 -21.48 -1.02
CA PRO A 257 -12.93 -22.13 -1.55
C PRO A 257 -11.66 -21.63 -0.82
N LEU A 258 -10.73 -22.55 -0.63
CA LEU A 258 -9.42 -22.26 -0.05
C LEU A 258 -8.45 -21.89 -1.17
N ARG A 259 -7.58 -20.91 -0.92
CA ARG A 259 -6.46 -20.62 -1.81
C ARG A 259 -5.46 -21.77 -1.79
N SER A 260 -4.81 -22.01 -2.93
CA SER A 260 -3.78 -23.04 -3.05
C SER A 260 -2.48 -22.57 -2.40
N VAL A 261 -1.72 -23.50 -1.83
CA VAL A 261 -0.41 -23.18 -1.22
C VAL A 261 0.55 -22.55 -2.24
N PRO A 262 0.69 -23.04 -3.50
CA PRO A 262 1.55 -22.37 -4.48
C PRO A 262 1.16 -20.91 -4.74
N ARG A 263 -0.14 -20.59 -4.75
CA ARG A 263 -0.61 -19.21 -4.93
C ARG A 263 -0.26 -18.33 -3.73
N LEU A 264 -0.49 -18.82 -2.51
CA LEU A 264 -0.16 -18.08 -1.28
C LEU A 264 1.35 -17.84 -1.18
N LEU A 265 2.17 -18.84 -1.51
CA LEU A 265 3.62 -18.73 -1.49
C LEU A 265 4.13 -17.76 -2.58
N HIS A 266 3.53 -17.80 -3.77
CA HIS A 266 3.82 -16.83 -4.83
C HIS A 266 3.56 -15.40 -4.37
N ASP A 267 2.41 -15.15 -3.76
CA ASP A 267 2.03 -13.82 -3.29
C ASP A 267 2.95 -13.36 -2.15
N PHE A 268 3.24 -14.26 -1.19
CA PHE A 268 4.17 -13.99 -0.10
C PHE A 268 5.58 -13.59 -0.60
N LEU A 269 6.15 -14.35 -1.55
CA LEU A 269 7.49 -14.06 -2.08
C LEU A 269 7.53 -12.81 -2.96
N SER A 270 6.44 -12.52 -3.65
CA SER A 270 6.27 -11.27 -4.38
C SER A 270 6.28 -10.07 -3.41
N VAL A 271 5.57 -10.17 -2.29
CA VAL A 271 5.56 -9.15 -1.24
C VAL A 271 6.93 -9.01 -0.57
N ALA A 272 7.58 -10.12 -0.23
CA ALA A 272 8.91 -10.13 0.36
C ALA A 272 9.95 -9.45 -0.56
N SER A 273 9.86 -9.65 -1.88
CA SER A 273 10.78 -8.99 -2.83
C SER A 273 10.66 -7.47 -2.89
N LEU A 274 9.54 -6.91 -2.41
CA LEU A 274 9.35 -5.46 -2.27
C LEU A 274 9.87 -4.94 -0.92
N GLY A 275 10.29 -5.84 -0.01
CA GLY A 275 10.63 -5.47 1.37
C GLY A 275 9.40 -5.15 2.23
N ALA A 276 8.23 -5.68 1.83
CA ALA A 276 6.96 -5.49 2.52
C ALA A 276 6.59 -6.72 3.36
N ASN A 277 5.59 -6.55 4.23
CA ASN A 277 5.06 -7.62 5.06
C ASN A 277 3.83 -8.26 4.41
N TYR A 278 3.69 -9.57 4.53
CA TYR A 278 2.50 -10.30 4.12
C TYR A 278 1.66 -10.68 5.35
N LEU A 279 0.37 -10.32 5.33
CA LEU A 279 -0.55 -10.58 6.44
C LEU A 279 -1.66 -11.52 5.97
N LEU A 280 -1.62 -12.78 6.41
CA LEU A 280 -2.51 -13.83 5.89
C LEU A 280 -3.64 -14.16 6.87
N ASN A 281 -4.87 -13.99 6.41
CA ASN A 281 -6.08 -14.11 7.22
C ASN A 281 -6.65 -15.50 7.36
N VAL A 282 -7.19 -15.77 8.55
CA VAL A 282 -8.15 -16.84 8.84
C VAL A 282 -9.47 -16.27 9.40
N GLY A 283 -10.57 -16.97 9.12
CA GLY A 283 -11.89 -16.73 9.70
C GLY A 283 -12.30 -17.90 10.61
N PRO A 284 -12.18 -17.78 11.95
CA PRO A 284 -12.53 -18.83 12.90
C PRO A 284 -14.05 -19.14 12.91
N LEU A 285 -14.40 -20.38 13.23
CA LEU A 285 -15.78 -20.84 13.43
C LEU A 285 -16.41 -20.15 14.66
N PRO A 286 -17.76 -20.11 14.77
CA PRO A 286 -18.46 -19.55 15.94
C PRO A 286 -18.02 -20.14 17.29
N ASP A 287 -17.55 -21.39 17.29
CA ASP A 287 -17.09 -22.08 18.51
C ASP A 287 -15.67 -21.68 18.95
N GLY A 288 -14.99 -20.81 18.20
CA GLY A 288 -13.64 -20.33 18.48
C GLY A 288 -12.51 -21.12 17.81
N THR A 289 -12.81 -22.20 17.08
CA THR A 289 -11.78 -23.00 16.38
C THR A 289 -11.46 -22.47 14.99
N ILE A 290 -10.22 -22.63 14.53
CA ILE A 290 -9.83 -22.34 13.15
C ILE A 290 -10.00 -23.61 12.32
N ALA A 291 -10.70 -23.55 11.17
CA ALA A 291 -10.94 -24.73 10.35
C ALA A 291 -9.62 -25.38 9.89
N THR A 292 -9.54 -26.73 9.92
CA THR A 292 -8.34 -27.51 9.54
C THR A 292 -7.77 -27.08 8.19
N GLY A 293 -8.64 -26.87 7.19
CA GLY A 293 -8.20 -26.45 5.86
C GLY A 293 -7.45 -25.11 5.86
N GLN A 294 -7.80 -24.17 6.74
CA GLN A 294 -7.08 -22.90 6.90
C GLN A 294 -5.74 -23.13 7.63
N GLN A 295 -5.75 -23.94 8.70
CA GLN A 295 -4.54 -24.33 9.43
C GLN A 295 -3.51 -25.01 8.50
N ASP A 296 -3.97 -25.89 7.60
CA ASP A 296 -3.10 -26.63 6.68
C ASP A 296 -2.37 -25.70 5.69
N ARG A 297 -3.00 -24.60 5.23
CA ARG A 297 -2.34 -23.62 4.37
C ARG A 297 -1.25 -22.89 5.12
N LEU A 298 -1.56 -22.46 6.35
CA LEU A 298 -0.59 -21.80 7.23
C LEU A 298 0.61 -22.71 7.52
N ARG A 299 0.38 -23.95 7.97
CA ARG A 299 1.44 -24.95 8.22
C ARG A 299 2.26 -25.26 6.98
N ALA A 300 1.65 -25.28 5.80
CA ALA A 300 2.40 -25.50 4.55
C ALA A 300 3.36 -24.35 4.23
N LEU A 301 2.99 -23.09 4.50
CA LEU A 301 3.92 -21.96 4.42
C LEU A 301 5.01 -22.06 5.49
N GLY A 302 4.65 -22.43 6.72
CA GLY A 302 5.61 -22.64 7.80
C GLY A 302 6.66 -23.69 7.48
N LYS A 303 6.25 -24.85 6.95
CA LYS A 303 7.17 -25.90 6.50
C LYS A 303 8.14 -25.42 5.42
N TRP A 304 7.70 -24.54 4.52
CA TRP A 304 8.59 -23.92 3.54
C TRP A 304 9.58 -22.95 4.21
N LEU A 305 9.10 -22.16 5.16
CA LEU A 305 9.87 -21.19 5.94
C LEU A 305 10.89 -21.83 6.89
N GLU A 306 10.68 -23.05 7.38
CA GLU A 306 11.69 -23.80 8.14
C GLU A 306 13.00 -23.95 7.36
N THR A 307 12.89 -24.15 6.04
CA THR A 307 14.06 -24.29 5.15
C THR A 307 14.55 -22.95 4.62
N ASN A 308 13.61 -22.07 4.24
CA ASN A 308 13.91 -20.88 3.44
C ASN A 308 13.79 -19.56 4.23
N GLY A 309 13.49 -19.61 5.52
CA GLY A 309 13.18 -18.44 6.33
C GLY A 309 14.31 -17.42 6.38
N GLU A 310 15.56 -17.85 6.26
CA GLU A 310 16.72 -16.95 6.22
C GLU A 310 16.73 -16.01 5.00
N ALA A 311 16.03 -16.40 3.93
CA ALA A 311 15.88 -15.60 2.73
C ALA A 311 14.77 -14.55 2.85
N VAL A 312 13.94 -14.63 3.89
CA VAL A 312 12.78 -13.75 4.08
C VAL A 312 12.96 -12.89 5.32
N TYR A 313 13.10 -13.48 6.50
CA TYR A 313 13.16 -12.71 7.75
C TYR A 313 14.42 -11.83 7.79
N GLY A 314 14.22 -10.54 8.10
CA GLY A 314 15.29 -9.55 8.11
C GLY A 314 15.96 -9.30 6.75
N SER A 315 15.40 -9.81 5.65
CA SER A 315 15.89 -9.48 4.31
C SER A 315 15.36 -8.14 3.83
N GLU A 316 16.06 -7.51 2.92
CA GLU A 316 15.65 -6.31 2.18
C GLU A 316 14.97 -6.72 0.88
N GLY A 317 14.02 -5.89 0.43
CA GLY A 317 13.47 -6.04 -0.91
C GLY A 317 14.53 -5.80 -1.98
N CYS A 318 14.41 -6.51 -3.09
CA CYS A 318 15.31 -6.37 -4.22
C CYS A 318 14.54 -6.67 -5.51
N VAL A 319 14.55 -5.73 -6.45
CA VAL A 319 13.93 -5.91 -7.77
C VAL A 319 14.98 -5.68 -8.83
N PHE A 320 15.12 -6.65 -9.73
CA PHE A 320 16.03 -6.56 -10.85
C PHE A 320 15.52 -5.60 -11.93
N ALA A 321 16.47 -4.98 -12.63
CA ALA A 321 16.19 -4.08 -13.73
C ALA A 321 15.36 -4.72 -14.84
N GLU A 322 15.82 -5.89 -15.24
CA GLU A 322 15.17 -6.78 -16.18
C GLU A 322 14.56 -7.91 -15.34
N PRO A 323 13.23 -7.95 -15.18
CA PRO A 323 12.58 -9.00 -14.43
C PRO A 323 12.86 -10.36 -15.06
N ILE A 324 13.33 -11.30 -14.25
CA ILE A 324 13.47 -12.69 -14.67
C ILE A 324 12.11 -13.37 -14.44
N PRO A 325 11.50 -13.99 -15.48
CA PRO A 325 10.23 -14.66 -15.33
C PRO A 325 10.24 -15.68 -14.20
N ASP A 326 9.17 -15.71 -13.40
CA ASP A 326 9.01 -16.64 -12.28
C ASP A 326 10.13 -16.58 -11.20
N VAL A 327 10.93 -15.51 -11.15
CA VAL A 327 11.94 -15.31 -10.10
C VAL A 327 11.63 -14.05 -9.29
N LYS A 328 11.64 -14.19 -7.97
CA LYS A 328 11.63 -13.07 -7.01
C LYS A 328 12.94 -13.00 -6.27
N VAL A 329 13.31 -11.81 -5.80
CA VAL A 329 14.64 -11.59 -5.20
C VAL A 329 14.51 -10.88 -3.88
N THR A 330 15.28 -11.34 -2.90
CA THR A 330 15.54 -10.59 -1.66
C THR A 330 17.04 -10.51 -1.44
N ARG A 331 17.47 -9.58 -0.59
CA ARG A 331 18.89 -9.38 -0.26
C ARG A 331 19.08 -9.39 1.25
N ARG A 332 20.19 -9.94 1.73
CA ARG A 332 20.63 -9.74 3.12
C ARG A 332 22.14 -9.59 3.15
N GLY A 333 22.62 -8.38 3.40
CA GLY A 333 24.05 -8.05 3.34
C GLY A 333 24.64 -8.41 1.97
N ASN A 334 25.61 -9.33 1.97
CA ASN A 334 26.30 -9.78 0.76
C ASN A 334 25.65 -11.02 0.11
N SER A 335 24.45 -11.43 0.53
CA SER A 335 23.74 -12.57 -0.03
C SER A 335 22.55 -12.12 -0.86
N LEU A 336 22.38 -12.69 -2.05
CA LEU A 336 21.14 -12.62 -2.84
C LEU A 336 20.41 -13.93 -2.78
N TYR A 337 19.10 -13.85 -2.59
CA TYR A 337 18.22 -15.00 -2.58
C TYR A 337 17.32 -14.94 -3.81
N LEU A 338 17.44 -15.93 -4.70
CA LEU A 338 16.60 -16.07 -5.88
C LEU A 338 15.51 -17.08 -5.59
N HIS A 339 14.28 -16.58 -5.43
CA HIS A 339 13.10 -17.39 -5.22
C HIS A 339 12.50 -17.81 -6.56
N LEU A 340 12.72 -19.07 -6.93
CA LEU A 340 12.18 -19.70 -8.12
C LEU A 340 10.72 -20.09 -7.85
N LEU A 341 9.78 -19.28 -8.31
CA LEU A 341 8.33 -19.52 -8.22
C LEU A 341 7.91 -20.69 -9.13
N ARG A 342 8.66 -20.87 -10.21
CA ARG A 342 8.60 -22.03 -11.09
C ARG A 342 10.01 -22.53 -11.30
N TRP A 343 10.15 -23.85 -11.35
CA TRP A 343 11.41 -24.47 -11.71
C TRP A 343 11.74 -24.22 -13.18
N PRO A 344 12.97 -23.79 -13.52
CA PRO A 344 13.33 -23.51 -14.91
C PRO A 344 13.39 -24.79 -15.75
N GLU A 345 13.07 -24.66 -17.03
CA GLU A 345 13.19 -25.77 -18.00
C GLU A 345 14.64 -26.04 -18.42
N SER A 346 15.51 -25.03 -18.26
CA SER A 346 16.95 -25.10 -18.54
C SER A 346 17.73 -25.46 -17.28
N ASP A 347 18.78 -26.27 -17.45
CA ASP A 347 19.75 -26.56 -16.39
C ASP A 347 20.52 -25.29 -15.94
N TRP A 348 20.52 -24.23 -16.74
CA TRP A 348 21.20 -22.97 -16.43
C TRP A 348 20.20 -21.82 -16.41
N LEU A 349 20.11 -21.14 -15.27
CA LEU A 349 19.32 -19.92 -15.08
C LEU A 349 20.19 -18.71 -15.43
N GLU A 350 19.71 -17.85 -16.32
CA GLU A 350 20.40 -16.64 -16.75
C GLU A 350 20.03 -15.43 -15.88
N LEU A 351 21.05 -14.66 -15.49
CA LEU A 351 20.95 -13.49 -14.61
C LEU A 351 21.55 -12.26 -15.32
N PRO A 352 20.83 -11.64 -16.29
CA PRO A 352 21.35 -10.55 -17.13
C PRO A 352 21.65 -9.25 -16.37
N CYS A 353 21.10 -9.12 -15.18
CA CYS A 353 21.11 -7.93 -14.34
C CYS A 353 22.18 -7.96 -13.22
N LEU A 354 23.06 -8.97 -13.22
CA LEU A 354 24.06 -9.17 -12.19
C LEU A 354 25.48 -9.17 -12.79
N ASP A 355 26.27 -8.14 -12.46
CA ASP A 355 27.66 -8.01 -12.96
C ASP A 355 28.68 -8.68 -12.05
N SER A 356 28.33 -8.84 -10.77
CA SER A 356 29.18 -9.50 -9.78
C SER A 356 29.12 -11.02 -9.96
N VAL A 357 30.27 -11.69 -9.87
CA VAL A 357 30.33 -13.16 -9.83
C VAL A 357 30.23 -13.61 -8.36
N PRO A 358 29.27 -14.48 -7.99
CA PRO A 358 29.16 -14.97 -6.63
C PRO A 358 30.34 -15.91 -6.29
N THR A 359 30.76 -15.87 -5.04
CA THR A 359 31.77 -16.76 -4.46
C THR A 359 31.24 -18.17 -4.22
N SER A 360 29.94 -18.32 -4.00
CA SER A 360 29.27 -19.62 -3.92
C SER A 360 27.81 -19.52 -4.33
N VAL A 361 27.27 -20.63 -4.84
CA VAL A 361 25.85 -20.78 -5.18
C VAL A 361 25.35 -22.08 -4.54
N ARG A 362 24.20 -22.02 -3.86
CA ARG A 362 23.59 -23.20 -3.24
C ARG A 362 22.07 -23.14 -3.30
N LEU A 363 21.43 -24.31 -3.31
CA LEU A 363 19.99 -24.44 -3.14
C LEU A 363 19.67 -24.65 -1.66
N LEU A 364 18.77 -23.85 -1.09
CA LEU A 364 18.36 -24.03 0.31
C LEU A 364 17.68 -25.39 0.53
N GLY A 365 18.08 -26.07 1.61
CA GLY A 365 17.52 -27.36 2.02
C GLY A 365 17.95 -28.57 1.17
N GLN A 366 18.87 -28.41 0.23
CA GLN A 366 19.38 -29.50 -0.60
C GLN A 366 20.91 -29.50 -0.64
N PRO A 367 21.56 -30.65 -0.45
CA PRO A 367 22.99 -30.78 -0.72
C PRO A 367 23.23 -30.80 -2.24
N GLY A 368 24.26 -30.09 -2.70
CA GLY A 368 24.67 -30.09 -4.10
C GLY A 368 25.52 -28.88 -4.44
N GLU A 369 26.52 -29.09 -5.30
CA GLU A 369 27.31 -27.99 -5.84
C GLU A 369 26.56 -27.36 -7.01
N LEU A 370 26.25 -26.07 -6.88
CA LEU A 370 25.88 -25.21 -8.01
C LEU A 370 27.06 -24.29 -8.30
N HIS A 371 27.18 -23.91 -9.56
CA HIS A 371 28.25 -23.06 -10.06
C HIS A 371 27.67 -21.81 -10.70
N ALA A 372 28.43 -20.72 -10.63
CA ALA A 372 28.20 -19.54 -11.43
C ALA A 372 29.27 -19.45 -12.52
N ARG A 373 28.86 -19.10 -13.74
CA ARG A 373 29.79 -18.83 -14.85
C ARG A 373 29.33 -17.59 -15.61
N GLN A 374 30.27 -16.81 -16.13
CA GLN A 374 29.94 -15.83 -17.15
C GLN A 374 29.64 -16.56 -18.46
N GLY A 375 28.46 -16.33 -19.02
CA GLY A 375 28.02 -16.93 -20.28
C GLY A 375 28.93 -16.50 -21.43
N GLY A 376 29.35 -17.46 -22.26
CA GLY A 376 30.18 -17.20 -23.44
C GLY A 376 29.40 -16.55 -24.56
N GLY A 377 29.13 -15.25 -24.46
CA GLY A 377 28.76 -14.41 -25.60
C GLY A 377 30.03 -13.84 -26.21
N GLY A 378 30.58 -14.49 -27.25
CA GLY A 378 31.60 -13.83 -28.08
C GLY A 378 31.02 -12.54 -28.68
N PRO A 379 31.85 -11.52 -28.97
CA PRO A 379 31.37 -10.25 -29.51
C PRO A 379 30.58 -10.49 -30.80
N GLN A 380 29.27 -10.34 -30.75
CA GLN A 380 28.49 -10.20 -31.97
C GLN A 380 28.73 -8.79 -32.46
N HIS A 381 29.65 -8.63 -33.41
CA HIS A 381 29.82 -7.41 -34.17
C HIS A 381 28.51 -7.07 -34.89
N LYS A 382 27.60 -6.35 -34.22
CA LYS A 382 26.53 -5.64 -34.91
C LYS A 382 27.14 -4.38 -35.49
N VAL A 383 27.21 -4.39 -36.81
CA VAL A 383 27.63 -3.26 -37.60
C VAL A 383 26.37 -2.43 -37.88
N ASN A 384 26.42 -1.12 -37.64
CA ASN A 384 25.29 -0.26 -38.02
C ASN A 384 25.14 -0.23 -39.56
N GLY A 385 24.05 0.36 -40.08
CA GLY A 385 23.82 0.51 -41.52
C GLY A 385 24.87 1.34 -42.29
N GLN A 386 25.95 1.77 -41.62
CA GLN A 386 27.08 2.52 -42.17
C GLN A 386 28.43 1.79 -42.04
N GLY A 387 28.45 0.52 -41.62
CA GLY A 387 29.70 -0.25 -41.60
C GLY A 387 30.57 -0.06 -40.36
N GLN A 388 30.09 0.64 -39.31
CA GLN A 388 30.87 0.84 -38.08
C GLN A 388 30.51 -0.17 -36.98
N PRO A 389 31.50 -0.69 -36.23
CA PRO A 389 31.26 -1.54 -35.06
C PRO A 389 30.48 -0.75 -34.00
N VAL A 390 29.34 -1.26 -33.57
CA VAL A 390 28.62 -0.75 -32.40
C VAL A 390 28.97 -1.65 -31.23
N THR A 391 29.84 -1.19 -30.32
CA THR A 391 29.99 -1.80 -29.00
C THR A 391 28.79 -1.35 -28.15
N GLN A 392 27.82 -2.24 -27.97
CA GLN A 392 26.82 -2.04 -26.92
C GLN A 392 27.42 -2.48 -25.57
N PRO A 393 26.90 -1.98 -24.42
CA PRO A 393 27.34 -2.38 -23.08
C PRO A 393 27.20 -3.88 -22.74
N SER A 394 26.82 -4.73 -23.71
CA SER A 394 26.56 -6.16 -23.59
C SER A 394 27.79 -7.06 -23.78
N ASP A 395 29.00 -6.50 -23.90
CA ASP A 395 30.22 -7.31 -24.14
C ASP A 395 30.74 -8.05 -22.87
N SER A 396 30.06 -7.91 -21.73
CA SER A 396 30.25 -8.77 -20.55
C SER A 396 29.24 -9.92 -20.60
N GLY A 397 29.71 -11.18 -20.65
CA GLY A 397 28.85 -12.36 -20.68
C GLY A 397 27.79 -12.40 -19.57
N VAL A 398 26.55 -12.75 -19.92
CA VAL A 398 25.42 -12.90 -18.98
C VAL A 398 25.76 -13.96 -17.92
N LEU A 399 25.65 -13.63 -16.64
CA LEU A 399 25.90 -14.60 -15.58
C LEU A 399 24.88 -15.74 -15.63
N GLN A 400 25.34 -16.98 -15.52
CA GLN A 400 24.49 -18.17 -15.49
C GLN A 400 24.75 -18.97 -14.20
N VAL A 401 23.70 -19.48 -13.56
CA VAL A 401 23.79 -20.35 -12.38
C VAL A 401 23.20 -21.74 -12.67
N GLY A 402 23.91 -22.79 -12.28
CA GLY A 402 23.53 -24.19 -12.55
C GLY A 402 24.68 -25.18 -12.28
N PRO A 403 24.54 -26.46 -12.65
CA PRO A 403 23.37 -27.05 -13.29
C PRO A 403 22.23 -27.28 -12.28
N LEU A 404 21.04 -26.78 -12.60
CA LEU A 404 19.80 -27.14 -11.95
C LEU A 404 19.32 -28.47 -12.55
N SER A 405 18.86 -29.41 -11.73
CA SER A 405 18.30 -30.67 -12.24
C SER A 405 17.05 -30.40 -13.09
N GLY A 406 16.79 -31.17 -14.15
CA GLY A 406 15.52 -31.05 -14.90
C GLY A 406 14.25 -31.43 -14.13
N ILE A 407 14.37 -31.99 -12.91
CA ILE A 407 13.25 -32.35 -12.03
C ILE A 407 13.30 -31.46 -10.78
N PRO A 408 12.21 -30.76 -10.43
CA PRO A 408 12.17 -29.97 -9.22
C PRO A 408 12.12 -30.85 -7.97
N PRO A 409 12.82 -30.50 -6.88
CA PRO A 409 12.76 -31.26 -5.63
C PRO A 409 11.36 -31.36 -5.01
N THR A 410 10.52 -30.35 -5.21
CA THR A 410 9.13 -30.30 -4.71
C THR A 410 8.26 -29.49 -5.68
N SER A 411 6.95 -29.47 -5.47
CA SER A 411 6.02 -28.61 -6.23
C SER A 411 5.90 -27.17 -5.70
N LEU A 412 6.57 -26.84 -4.60
CA LEU A 412 6.61 -25.48 -4.04
C LEU A 412 7.82 -24.71 -4.58
N ALA A 413 7.85 -23.39 -4.36
CA ALA A 413 8.96 -22.54 -4.78
C ALA A 413 10.29 -22.97 -4.14
N HIS A 414 11.40 -22.66 -4.80
CA HIS A 414 12.75 -22.98 -4.35
C HIS A 414 13.57 -21.71 -4.16
N THR A 415 14.57 -21.73 -3.29
CA THR A 415 15.44 -20.55 -3.09
C THR A 415 16.89 -20.91 -3.34
N LEU A 416 17.50 -20.27 -4.34
CA LEU A 416 18.94 -20.26 -4.51
C LEU A 416 19.55 -19.14 -3.68
N VAL A 417 20.69 -19.38 -3.06
CA VAL A 417 21.50 -18.36 -2.39
C VAL A 417 22.79 -18.16 -3.16
N LEU A 418 23.05 -16.91 -3.51
CA LEU A 418 24.29 -16.46 -4.13
C LEU A 418 25.03 -15.62 -3.09
N GLU A 419 26.21 -16.08 -2.68
CA GLU A 419 27.05 -15.39 -1.70
C GLU A 419 28.15 -14.59 -2.40
N PHE A 420 28.36 -13.34 -1.99
CA PHE A 420 29.37 -12.46 -2.57
C PHE A 420 30.41 -12.02 -1.54
N ALA A 421 31.62 -11.72 -1.99
CA ALA A 421 32.68 -11.19 -1.13
C ALA A 421 32.36 -9.79 -0.59
N SER A 422 31.55 -9.03 -1.33
CA SER A 422 31.05 -7.69 -1.00
C SER A 422 29.61 -7.54 -1.49
N ALA A 423 28.94 -6.45 -1.13
CA ALA A 423 27.58 -6.17 -1.63
C ALA A 423 27.55 -6.28 -3.17
N PRO A 424 26.60 -7.06 -3.73
CA PRO A 424 26.56 -7.33 -5.17
C PRO A 424 26.20 -6.07 -5.96
N VAL A 425 26.91 -5.87 -7.07
CA VAL A 425 26.59 -4.82 -8.05
C VAL A 425 25.50 -5.33 -8.97
N LEU A 426 24.31 -4.75 -8.82
CA LEU A 426 23.15 -4.99 -9.66
C LEU A 426 23.10 -3.91 -10.75
N ARG A 427 22.84 -4.30 -12.00
CA ARG A 427 22.30 -3.33 -12.96
C ARG A 427 20.89 -3.01 -12.49
N LEU A 428 20.68 -1.77 -12.06
CA LEU A 428 19.37 -1.23 -11.72
C LEU A 428 18.73 -0.62 -12.97
N TYR A 429 17.43 -0.82 -13.16
CA TYR A 429 16.71 -0.24 -14.29
C TYR A 429 16.62 1.25 -14.04
N GLN A 430 17.37 2.01 -14.81
CA GLN A 430 17.05 3.41 -15.01
C GLN A 430 15.93 3.41 -16.05
N ARG A 431 14.72 3.79 -15.64
CA ARG A 431 13.65 4.09 -16.60
C ARG A 431 14.27 5.06 -17.63
N PRO A 432 14.16 4.79 -18.95
CA PRO A 432 14.70 5.70 -19.94
C PRO A 432 14.15 7.08 -19.61
N GLU A 433 15.06 8.01 -19.32
CA GLU A 433 14.69 9.36 -18.94
C GLU A 433 13.78 9.89 -20.04
N GLN A 434 12.54 10.23 -19.69
CA GLN A 434 11.62 10.78 -20.68
C GLN A 434 12.26 12.08 -21.17
N VAL A 435 12.74 12.08 -22.42
CA VAL A 435 13.27 13.30 -23.04
C VAL A 435 12.07 14.17 -23.36
N VAL A 436 11.72 15.01 -22.40
CA VAL A 436 10.65 15.99 -22.52
C VAL A 436 11.19 17.22 -23.25
N PRO A 437 10.52 17.72 -24.30
CA PRO A 437 10.98 18.88 -25.06
C PRO A 437 10.87 20.17 -24.23
N THR A 438 11.72 21.14 -24.53
CA THR A 438 11.54 22.53 -24.07
C THR A 438 10.47 23.19 -24.95
N LEU A 439 9.39 23.67 -24.33
CA LEU A 439 8.27 24.30 -25.03
C LEU A 439 8.50 25.81 -25.16
N GLU A 440 8.43 26.36 -26.37
CA GLU A 440 8.55 27.80 -26.57
C GLU A 440 7.23 28.50 -26.24
N LEU A 441 7.28 29.53 -25.37
CA LEU A 441 6.13 30.36 -25.08
C LEU A 441 5.95 31.41 -26.16
N ALA A 442 4.76 31.46 -26.74
CA ALA A 442 4.43 32.50 -27.70
C ALA A 442 4.29 33.86 -26.98
N PRO A 443 4.77 34.95 -27.60
CA PRO A 443 4.75 36.28 -26.98
C PRO A 443 3.35 36.89 -26.91
N ASP A 444 2.47 36.53 -27.85
CA ASP A 444 1.18 37.22 -28.07
C ASP A 444 -0.03 36.27 -28.04
N GLU A 445 0.18 34.96 -27.84
CA GLU A 445 -0.91 33.97 -27.77
C GLU A 445 -0.73 33.00 -26.59
N PRO A 446 -1.83 32.45 -26.05
CA PRO A 446 -1.75 31.45 -25.00
C PRO A 446 -1.02 30.18 -25.44
N THR A 447 -0.11 29.70 -24.60
CA THR A 447 0.60 28.43 -24.81
C THR A 447 0.04 27.38 -23.85
N GLU A 448 -0.48 26.27 -24.39
CA GLU A 448 -0.96 25.12 -23.59
C GLU A 448 0.17 24.10 -23.41
N LEU A 449 0.63 23.96 -22.17
CA LEU A 449 1.63 22.96 -21.76
C LEU A 449 0.91 21.65 -21.42
N GLY A 450 0.75 20.80 -22.43
CA GLY A 450 0.15 19.47 -22.29
C GLY A 450 0.97 18.54 -21.38
N ILE A 451 0.29 17.63 -20.69
CA ILE A 451 0.92 16.70 -19.74
C ILE A 451 1.84 15.67 -20.41
N GLU A 452 1.65 15.41 -21.70
CA GLU A 452 2.54 14.60 -22.53
C GLU A 452 3.95 15.22 -22.66
N HIS A 453 4.07 16.52 -22.38
CA HIS A 453 5.31 17.28 -22.35
C HIS A 453 5.75 17.62 -20.92
N ALA A 454 5.30 16.87 -19.91
CA ALA A 454 5.71 17.06 -18.53
C ALA A 454 6.64 15.94 -18.05
N ARG A 455 7.51 16.25 -17.09
CA ARG A 455 8.15 15.25 -16.22
C ARG A 455 7.32 15.07 -14.96
N LEU A 456 7.12 13.83 -14.55
CA LEU A 456 6.35 13.47 -13.36
C LEU A 456 7.31 13.01 -12.27
N HIS A 457 7.18 13.57 -11.07
CA HIS A 457 8.02 13.21 -9.94
C HIS A 457 7.17 12.86 -8.71
N GLY A 458 7.65 11.89 -7.94
CA GLY A 458 7.04 11.44 -6.69
C GLY A 458 6.05 10.28 -6.85
N HIS A 459 5.58 9.76 -5.72
CA HIS A 459 4.68 8.61 -5.64
C HIS A 459 3.32 9.01 -5.07
N ALA A 460 2.26 8.51 -5.68
CA ALA A 460 0.88 8.69 -5.28
C ALA A 460 0.59 7.85 -4.04
N VAL A 461 -0.65 7.92 -3.56
CA VAL A 461 -1.13 7.11 -2.43
C VAL A 461 -0.88 5.62 -2.71
N LYS A 462 -0.45 4.88 -1.67
CA LYS A 462 0.06 3.50 -1.80
C LYS A 462 1.27 3.41 -2.74
N ALA A 463 2.17 4.39 -2.64
CA ALA A 463 3.42 4.54 -3.37
C ALA A 463 3.39 4.22 -4.88
N GLN A 464 2.26 4.35 -5.56
CA GLN A 464 2.19 4.15 -7.01
C GLN A 464 2.89 5.30 -7.73
N GLU A 465 3.67 5.07 -8.77
CA GLU A 465 4.16 6.18 -9.59
C GLU A 465 3.01 6.91 -10.30
N LEU A 466 3.20 8.20 -10.58
CA LEU A 466 2.31 8.92 -11.49
C LEU A 466 2.51 8.39 -12.91
N HIS A 467 1.41 8.06 -13.58
CA HIS A 467 1.44 7.63 -14.98
C HIS A 467 0.55 8.50 -15.85
N VAL A 468 1.01 8.82 -17.06
CA VAL A 468 0.16 9.38 -18.11
C VAL A 468 -0.60 8.24 -18.77
N SER A 469 -1.93 8.35 -18.82
CA SER A 469 -2.78 7.46 -19.60
C SER A 469 -3.63 8.27 -20.57
N SER A 470 -4.07 7.64 -21.65
CA SER A 470 -5.05 8.20 -22.57
C SER A 470 -6.48 7.88 -22.12
N VAL A 471 -7.35 8.88 -22.04
CA VAL A 471 -8.80 8.69 -21.85
C VAL A 471 -9.56 9.08 -23.11
N THR A 472 -10.47 8.20 -23.53
CA THR A 472 -11.39 8.42 -24.64
C THR A 472 -12.58 9.23 -24.18
N ILE A 473 -12.71 10.46 -24.68
CA ILE A 473 -13.79 11.40 -24.31
C ILE A 473 -14.98 11.23 -25.26
N SER A 474 -14.68 10.91 -26.52
CA SER A 474 -15.64 10.52 -27.55
C SER A 474 -14.96 9.51 -28.48
N PRO A 475 -15.71 8.76 -29.30
CA PRO A 475 -15.12 7.79 -30.25
C PRO A 475 -14.05 8.37 -31.19
N ALA A 476 -13.96 9.70 -31.30
CA ALA A 476 -13.00 10.41 -32.14
C ALA A 476 -11.88 11.15 -31.37
N GLN A 477 -11.87 11.15 -30.03
CA GLN A 477 -10.92 11.93 -29.23
C GLN A 477 -10.35 11.14 -28.04
N SER A 478 -9.04 10.90 -28.10
CA SER A 478 -8.20 10.42 -27.00
C SER A 478 -7.34 11.58 -26.50
N LEU A 479 -7.36 11.86 -25.20
CA LEU A 479 -6.49 12.87 -24.60
C LEU A 479 -5.62 12.27 -23.48
N PRO A 480 -4.33 12.65 -23.40
CA PRO A 480 -3.47 12.27 -22.29
C PRO A 480 -3.90 12.98 -20.99
N MET A 481 -3.79 12.26 -19.88
CA MET A 481 -3.98 12.75 -18.52
C MET A 481 -3.18 11.92 -17.52
N ILE A 482 -2.79 12.51 -16.39
CA ILE A 482 -2.29 11.70 -15.27
C ILE A 482 -3.44 10.83 -14.75
N ASN A 483 -3.26 9.51 -14.66
CA ASN A 483 -4.29 8.55 -14.25
C ASN A 483 -3.85 7.60 -13.12
N SER A 484 -2.88 8.02 -12.32
CA SER A 484 -2.71 7.40 -11.01
C SER A 484 -3.75 7.98 -10.06
N GLY A 485 -4.20 7.18 -9.10
CA GLY A 485 -5.04 7.66 -8.01
C GLY A 485 -4.42 8.85 -7.26
N GLN A 486 -5.25 9.47 -6.42
CA GLN A 486 -4.94 10.42 -5.35
C GLN A 486 -3.47 10.92 -5.26
N TRP A 487 -3.23 12.19 -5.60
CA TRP A 487 -1.92 12.83 -5.44
C TRP A 487 -1.49 12.96 -3.96
N ALA A 488 -0.17 13.05 -3.72
CA ALA A 488 0.46 13.31 -2.43
C ALA A 488 1.24 14.65 -2.44
N LEU A 489 1.48 15.24 -1.27
CA LEU A 489 2.12 16.57 -1.11
C LEU A 489 3.56 16.65 -1.63
N ASN A 490 4.25 15.51 -1.70
CA ASN A 490 5.64 15.41 -2.19
C ASN A 490 5.74 15.19 -3.70
N GLN A 491 4.63 15.26 -4.44
CA GLN A 491 4.61 15.06 -5.88
C GLN A 491 4.72 16.37 -6.63
N THR A 492 5.42 16.33 -7.75
CA THR A 492 5.51 17.48 -8.65
C THR A 492 5.32 17.06 -10.10
N VAL A 493 4.84 18.00 -10.89
CA VAL A 493 4.78 17.91 -12.34
C VAL A 493 5.54 19.09 -12.90
N THR A 494 6.55 18.82 -13.73
CA THR A 494 7.42 19.87 -14.25
C THR A 494 7.38 19.99 -15.77
N TRP A 495 7.42 21.23 -16.26
CA TRP A 495 7.58 21.55 -17.67
C TRP A 495 8.80 22.42 -17.86
N GLN A 496 9.54 22.16 -18.95
CA GLN A 496 10.63 23.02 -19.39
C GLN A 496 10.09 23.96 -20.47
N VAL A 497 10.22 25.27 -20.26
CA VAL A 497 9.76 26.28 -21.22
C VAL A 497 10.86 27.24 -21.59
N ARG A 498 10.75 27.86 -22.76
CA ARG A 498 11.62 28.94 -23.21
C ARG A 498 10.78 30.18 -23.52
N CYS A 499 11.06 31.26 -22.80
CA CYS A 499 10.50 32.58 -23.07
C CYS A 499 11.40 33.31 -24.06
N THR A 500 10.89 33.64 -25.25
CA THR A 500 11.66 34.39 -26.25
C THR A 500 11.89 35.84 -25.85
N HIS A 501 10.97 36.42 -25.08
CA HIS A 501 11.04 37.77 -24.53
C HIS A 501 10.59 37.76 -23.06
N SER A 502 11.04 38.75 -22.28
CA SER A 502 10.53 38.90 -20.91
C SER A 502 9.07 39.35 -20.96
N GLY A 503 8.19 38.69 -20.21
CA GLY A 503 6.76 38.94 -20.26
C GLY A 503 6.04 38.53 -18.99
N ARG A 504 4.84 39.09 -18.80
CA ARG A 504 3.94 38.71 -17.73
C ARG A 504 2.92 37.72 -18.25
N TYR A 505 2.79 36.57 -17.60
CA TYR A 505 1.89 35.50 -18.02
C TYR A 505 0.87 35.19 -16.92
N GLU A 506 -0.41 35.13 -17.27
CA GLU A 506 -1.44 34.53 -16.44
C GLU A 506 -1.37 33.01 -16.60
N ILE A 507 -1.27 32.31 -15.47
CA ILE A 507 -1.19 30.86 -15.43
C ILE A 507 -2.54 30.32 -14.99
N ALA A 508 -3.10 29.45 -15.82
CA ALA A 508 -4.30 28.71 -15.53
C ALA A 508 -4.05 27.20 -15.61
N MET A 509 -4.62 26.45 -14.70
CA MET A 509 -4.54 25.00 -14.69
C MET A 509 -5.83 24.38 -15.22
N ARG A 510 -5.72 23.39 -16.12
CA ARG A 510 -6.87 22.65 -16.65
C ARG A 510 -6.94 21.26 -16.03
N THR A 511 -8.03 20.99 -15.33
CA THR A 511 -8.28 19.73 -14.63
C THR A 511 -9.65 19.17 -14.92
N ARG A 512 -9.77 17.86 -15.08
CA ARG A 512 -11.06 17.16 -15.02
C ARG A 512 -11.31 16.73 -13.59
N ILE A 513 -12.22 17.40 -12.90
CA ILE A 513 -12.42 17.09 -11.49
C ILE A 513 -13.24 15.79 -11.37
N ALA A 514 -12.76 14.83 -10.56
CA ALA A 514 -13.45 13.58 -10.32
C ALA A 514 -14.71 13.81 -9.46
N LYS A 515 -15.71 12.93 -9.57
CA LYS A 515 -16.90 12.97 -8.72
C LYS A 515 -16.48 12.83 -7.25
N GLY A 516 -16.90 13.77 -6.39
CA GLY A 516 -16.61 13.76 -4.95
C GLY A 516 -15.25 14.34 -4.55
N SER A 517 -14.62 15.16 -5.41
CA SER A 517 -13.42 15.91 -5.04
C SER A 517 -13.79 17.18 -4.28
N GLU A 518 -13.18 17.44 -3.11
CA GLU A 518 -13.34 18.70 -2.35
C GLU A 518 -12.32 19.79 -2.73
N GLY A 519 -11.50 19.53 -3.76
CA GLY A 519 -10.47 20.48 -4.22
C GLY A 519 -9.11 20.33 -3.52
N ALA A 520 -8.11 20.99 -4.07
CA ALA A 520 -6.73 20.98 -3.61
C ALA A 520 -6.15 22.38 -3.72
N ARG A 521 -5.32 22.77 -2.74
CA ARG A 521 -4.48 23.95 -2.91
C ARG A 521 -3.23 23.54 -3.68
N LEU A 522 -3.08 24.10 -4.87
CA LEU A 522 -1.97 23.80 -5.77
C LEU A 522 -1.16 25.07 -6.03
N ALA A 523 0.16 24.92 -6.00
CA ALA A 523 1.10 25.98 -6.30
C ALA A 523 1.87 25.69 -7.58
N VAL A 524 2.09 26.72 -8.39
CA VAL A 524 3.06 26.75 -9.47
C VAL A 524 4.24 27.60 -9.06
N HIS A 525 5.45 27.04 -9.18
CA HIS A 525 6.71 27.71 -8.93
C HIS A 525 7.46 27.90 -10.24
N ALA A 526 7.91 29.12 -10.51
CA ALA A 526 8.74 29.45 -11.68
C ALA A 526 9.54 30.73 -11.41
N ALA A 527 10.79 30.79 -11.87
CA ALA A 527 11.65 31.99 -11.77
C ALA A 527 11.69 32.65 -10.37
N GLY A 528 11.70 31.84 -9.30
CA GLY A 528 11.71 32.33 -7.91
C GLY A 528 10.37 32.87 -7.38
N HIS A 529 9.30 32.81 -8.18
CA HIS A 529 7.95 33.20 -7.80
C HIS A 529 7.08 31.96 -7.54
N SER A 530 6.06 32.11 -6.70
CA SER A 530 5.07 31.08 -6.43
C SER A 530 3.67 31.67 -6.52
N LEU A 531 2.79 30.97 -7.23
CA LEU A 531 1.37 31.29 -7.35
C LEU A 531 0.58 30.08 -6.87
N ALA A 532 -0.38 30.27 -5.98
CA ALA A 532 -1.19 29.18 -5.46
C ALA A 532 -2.67 29.52 -5.52
N ALA A 533 -3.47 28.53 -5.90
CA ALA A 533 -4.92 28.61 -5.85
C ALA A 533 -5.52 27.30 -5.36
N THR A 534 -6.72 27.40 -4.80
CA THR A 534 -7.52 26.25 -4.41
C THR A 534 -8.44 25.90 -5.57
N THR A 535 -8.42 24.65 -6.01
CA THR A 535 -9.40 24.15 -6.98
C THR A 535 -10.75 24.02 -6.31
N GLU A 536 -11.81 24.31 -7.05
CA GLU A 536 -13.18 24.21 -6.53
C GLU A 536 -13.56 22.74 -6.24
N PRO A 537 -14.37 22.49 -5.19
CA PRO A 537 -15.06 21.22 -5.00
C PRO A 537 -15.93 20.88 -6.21
N ASN A 538 -16.04 19.60 -6.55
CA ASN A 538 -16.82 19.13 -7.68
C ASN A 538 -18.13 18.49 -7.25
N ARG A 539 -19.25 18.94 -7.84
CA ARG A 539 -20.57 18.37 -7.56
C ARG A 539 -20.90 17.25 -8.57
N PRO A 540 -21.76 16.29 -8.22
CA PRO A 540 -22.14 15.18 -9.10
C PRO A 540 -22.63 15.58 -10.50
N GLU A 541 -23.17 16.80 -10.65
CA GLU A 541 -23.69 17.40 -11.87
C GLU A 541 -22.63 18.03 -12.79
N ASP A 542 -21.42 18.26 -12.30
CA ASP A 542 -20.35 18.96 -13.01
C ASP A 542 -19.58 17.99 -13.92
N GLN A 543 -19.98 17.93 -15.20
CA GLN A 543 -19.28 17.17 -16.24
C GLN A 543 -18.44 18.13 -17.10
N GLY A 544 -17.11 18.06 -17.03
CA GLY A 544 -16.28 18.89 -17.89
C GLY A 544 -14.80 18.99 -17.51
N LEU A 545 -14.10 19.84 -18.25
CA LEU A 545 -12.75 20.29 -17.92
C LEU A 545 -12.87 21.66 -17.28
N HIS A 546 -12.35 21.78 -16.07
CA HIS A 546 -12.36 23.01 -15.28
C HIS A 546 -11.04 23.75 -15.46
N THR A 547 -11.12 25.07 -15.43
CA THR A 547 -9.96 25.97 -15.49
C THR A 547 -9.86 26.71 -14.16
N THR A 548 -8.74 26.54 -13.45
CA THR A 548 -8.44 27.29 -12.22
C THR A 548 -7.33 28.29 -12.50
N ILE A 549 -7.61 29.59 -12.34
CA ILE A 549 -6.59 30.63 -12.51
C ILE A 549 -5.72 30.67 -11.24
N LEU A 550 -4.41 30.48 -11.41
CA LEU A 550 -3.45 30.49 -10.30
C LEU A 550 -2.95 31.91 -10.00
N GLY A 551 -2.99 32.80 -10.99
CA GLY A 551 -2.51 34.18 -10.93
C GLY A 551 -1.61 34.52 -12.11
N SER A 552 -0.87 35.63 -12.00
CA SER A 552 0.10 36.01 -13.03
C SER A 552 1.50 36.18 -12.45
N LEU A 553 2.51 35.72 -13.16
CA LEU A 553 3.93 35.88 -12.81
C LEU A 553 4.74 36.46 -13.98
N ASP A 554 5.86 37.07 -13.65
CA ASP A 554 6.80 37.60 -14.64
C ASP A 554 7.86 36.53 -14.96
N LEU A 555 8.01 36.20 -16.24
CA LEU A 555 9.06 35.31 -16.73
C LEU A 555 10.08 36.13 -17.53
N PRO A 556 11.35 36.19 -17.11
CA PRO A 556 12.42 36.75 -17.91
C PRO A 556 12.61 35.99 -19.24
N SER A 557 13.22 36.62 -20.23
CA SER A 557 13.69 35.90 -21.42
C SER A 557 14.69 34.80 -21.02
N GLY A 558 14.54 33.60 -21.58
CA GLY A 558 15.39 32.45 -21.26
C GLY A 558 14.59 31.17 -21.00
N GLU A 559 15.29 30.14 -20.51
CA GLU A 559 14.70 28.86 -20.14
C GLU A 559 14.28 28.85 -18.67
N HIS A 560 13.11 28.29 -18.40
CA HIS A 560 12.53 28.18 -17.07
C HIS A 560 11.91 26.82 -16.86
N GLU A 561 12.01 26.33 -15.63
CA GLU A 561 11.21 25.20 -15.18
C GLU A 561 9.95 25.72 -14.48
N LEU A 562 8.79 25.21 -14.90
CA LEU A 562 7.54 25.37 -14.16
C LEU A 562 7.29 24.11 -13.34
N ILE A 563 7.11 24.27 -12.04
CA ILE A 563 6.86 23.17 -11.09
C ILE A 563 5.46 23.34 -10.52
N LEU A 564 4.54 22.43 -10.85
CA LEU A 564 3.24 22.34 -10.20
C LEU A 564 3.31 21.35 -9.03
N GLN A 565 2.87 21.78 -7.85
CA GLN A 565 2.92 21.00 -6.61
C GLN A 565 1.66 21.21 -5.76
N PRO A 566 1.12 20.16 -5.09
CA PRO A 566 0.10 20.33 -4.05
C PRO A 566 0.68 20.91 -2.76
N GLU A 567 0.11 22.01 -2.28
CA GLU A 567 0.41 22.58 -0.94
C GLU A 567 -0.52 22.01 0.14
N GLU A 568 -1.78 21.75 -0.22
CA GLU A 568 -2.80 21.24 0.71
C GLU A 568 -3.80 20.32 -0.01
N LEU A 569 -4.16 19.20 0.63
CA LEU A 569 -5.14 18.24 0.14
C LEU A 569 -6.32 18.20 1.11
N LEU A 570 -7.45 18.84 0.77
CA LEU A 570 -8.56 19.11 1.69
C LEU A 570 -9.31 17.86 2.20
N GLN A 571 -9.26 16.72 1.49
CA GLN A 571 -9.67 15.39 2.01
C GLN A 571 -8.51 14.38 2.03
N GLY A 572 -7.26 14.87 2.05
CA GLY A 572 -6.06 14.05 1.99
C GLY A 572 -5.81 13.38 0.63
N HIS A 573 -6.68 13.64 -0.38
CA HIS A 573 -6.75 12.96 -1.68
C HIS A 573 -7.53 13.76 -2.74
N THR A 574 -6.92 14.66 -3.51
CA THR A 574 -7.74 15.55 -4.38
C THR A 574 -7.23 15.82 -5.80
N LEU A 575 -6.50 14.88 -6.38
CA LEU A 575 -6.33 14.82 -7.83
C LEU A 575 -6.48 13.36 -8.31
N GLY A 576 -7.70 12.84 -8.26
CA GLY A 576 -8.02 11.59 -8.94
C GLY A 576 -7.98 11.82 -10.45
N GLY A 577 -6.89 11.43 -11.11
CA GLY A 577 -6.88 11.25 -12.56
C GLY A 577 -7.10 12.50 -13.44
N ALA A 578 -6.77 13.71 -12.95
CA ALA A 578 -7.46 14.93 -13.39
C ALA A 578 -6.65 15.95 -14.20
N LEU A 579 -5.32 16.03 -14.03
CA LEU A 579 -4.53 17.12 -14.62
C LEU A 579 -4.27 16.91 -16.12
N ARG A 580 -4.60 17.93 -16.92
CA ARG A 580 -4.42 17.93 -18.38
C ARG A 580 -3.27 18.82 -18.83
N SER A 581 -3.24 20.06 -18.35
CA SER A 581 -2.30 21.08 -18.84
C SER A 581 -2.21 22.28 -17.92
N LEU A 582 -1.10 23.01 -18.04
CA LEU A 582 -1.02 24.42 -17.68
C LEU A 582 -1.19 25.27 -18.93
N VAL A 583 -1.90 26.38 -18.83
CA VAL A 583 -2.03 27.38 -19.90
C VAL A 583 -1.37 28.66 -19.42
N LEU A 584 -0.44 29.18 -20.22
CA LEU A 584 0.21 30.45 -19.98
C LEU A 584 -0.28 31.45 -21.02
N SER A 585 -1.03 32.45 -20.57
CA SER A 585 -1.58 33.51 -21.42
C SER A 585 -0.79 34.80 -21.20
N PRO A 586 -0.19 35.41 -22.24
CA PRO A 586 0.42 36.72 -22.13
C PRO A 586 -0.60 37.74 -21.60
N VAL A 587 -0.22 38.50 -20.57
CA VAL A 587 -1.03 39.62 -20.08
C VAL A 587 -0.55 40.86 -20.82
N GLU A 588 -1.40 41.43 -21.67
CA GLU A 588 -1.09 42.70 -22.33
C GLU A 588 -0.69 43.73 -21.28
N GLY A 589 0.52 44.28 -21.41
CA GLY A 589 0.97 45.35 -20.56
C GLY A 589 -0.01 46.53 -20.69
N ARG A 590 -0.51 47.03 -19.57
CA ARG A 590 -0.83 48.46 -19.43
C ARG A 590 0.48 49.25 -19.55
N GLY A 591 1.12 49.19 -20.72
CA GLY A 591 2.13 50.12 -21.19
C GLY A 591 1.43 51.40 -21.62
N GLY A 592 0.86 52.10 -20.65
CA GLY A 592 0.48 53.50 -20.81
C GLY A 592 1.73 54.27 -21.15
N VAL A 593 1.81 54.70 -22.41
CA VAL A 593 2.80 55.64 -22.94
C VAL A 593 2.82 56.89 -22.06
N LEU A 594 3.84 57.03 -21.21
CA LEU A 594 4.30 58.35 -20.77
C LEU A 594 5.29 58.86 -21.83
N ARG A 595 4.76 59.55 -22.84
CA ARG A 595 5.54 60.47 -23.66
C ARG A 595 5.49 61.84 -22.98
N GLY A 596 6.69 62.41 -22.77
CA GLY A 596 7.03 63.84 -22.80
C GLY A 596 6.08 64.83 -22.17
#